data_AF-A0A9D5QZS7-F1
#
_entry.id   AF-A0A9D5QZS7-F1
#
_cell.length_a   1.000
_cell.length_b   1.000
_cell.length_c   1.000
_cell.angle_alpha   90.00
_cell.angle_beta   90.00
_cell.angle_gamma   90.00
#
_symmetry.space_group_name_H-M   'P 1'
#
loop_
_entity.id
_entity.type
_entity.pdbx_description
1 polymer ?
#
loop_
_entity_poly.entity_id
_entity_poly.type
_entity_poly.pdbx_seq_one_letter_code
_entity_poly.pdbx_strand_id
1 'polypeptide(L)'
;MNTLPEDTSSAPRAYEVRQYPFPTKRYVRCLSLRPDSRIIAEYRRRHSRGVIWPEVLEGIRSVGVLGMDIYIHGTTLTMIMETASDFDWDTAMARLATLPRQQEWEDFMAEFQDVVTGSTPAEKWLPMERMFYLYDPD
;
A
#
# COMPACT_ATOMS: atom_id res chain seq x y z
N MET A 1 15.92 0.16 -18.93
CA MET A 1 16.44 0.56 -17.61
C MET A 1 15.99 1.99 -17.37
N ASN A 2 15.09 2.22 -16.41
CA ASN A 2 14.67 3.55 -16.00
C ASN A 2 14.66 3.56 -14.48
N THR A 3 15.85 3.62 -13.88
CA THR A 3 16.00 3.92 -12.46
C THR A 3 15.60 5.37 -12.28
N LEU A 4 14.50 5.61 -11.57
CA LEU A 4 14.18 6.96 -11.11
C LEU A 4 15.41 7.50 -10.35
N PRO A 5 15.88 8.72 -10.63
CA PRO A 5 17.04 9.27 -9.94
C PRO A 5 16.77 9.29 -8.43
N GLU A 6 17.77 8.90 -7.64
CA GLU A 6 17.76 9.16 -6.20
C GLU A 6 17.69 10.67 -6.02
N ASP A 7 16.53 11.14 -5.57
CA ASP A 7 16.30 12.53 -5.25
C ASP A 7 17.01 12.84 -3.93
N THR A 8 18.18 13.46 -4.04
CA THR A 8 19.02 13.91 -2.92
C THR A 8 18.57 15.27 -2.37
N SER A 9 17.40 15.78 -2.81
CA SER A 9 16.86 17.04 -2.32
C SER A 9 16.43 16.94 -0.86
N SER A 10 16.93 17.85 -0.03
CA SER A 10 16.47 18.05 1.35
C SER A 10 15.12 18.78 1.42
N ALA A 11 14.54 19.18 0.29
CA ALA A 11 13.25 19.83 0.25
C ALA A 11 12.12 18.80 0.49
N PRO A 12 11.04 19.19 1.19
CA PRO A 12 9.91 18.30 1.41
C PRO A 12 9.28 17.91 0.07
N ARG A 13 9.09 16.62 -0.15
CA ARG A 13 8.33 16.11 -1.28
C ARG A 13 6.84 16.17 -0.96
N ALA A 14 6.10 16.97 -1.71
CA ALA A 14 4.65 17.06 -1.61
C ALA A 14 3.97 16.06 -2.57
N TYR A 15 2.80 15.56 -2.18
CA TYR A 15 1.95 14.69 -2.98
C TYR A 15 0.53 15.25 -2.95
N GLU A 16 -0.11 15.34 -4.12
CA GLU A 16 -1.50 15.79 -4.19
C GLU A 16 -2.41 14.77 -3.52
N VAL A 17 -3.30 15.25 -2.66
CA VAL A 17 -4.29 14.42 -1.99
C VAL A 17 -5.59 14.45 -2.78
N ARG A 18 -6.15 13.27 -3.06
CA ARG A 18 -7.42 13.17 -3.75
C ARG A 18 -8.57 13.63 -2.84
N GLN A 19 -9.50 14.39 -3.42
CA GLN A 19 -10.75 14.76 -2.77
C GLN A 19 -11.88 13.88 -3.29
N TYR A 20 -12.78 13.50 -2.39
CA TYR A 20 -13.98 12.71 -2.72
C TYR A 20 -15.22 13.54 -2.38
N PRO A 21 -16.29 13.47 -3.20
CA PRO A 21 -17.51 14.25 -2.98
C PRO A 21 -18.41 13.66 -1.86
N PHE A 22 -17.91 12.68 -1.11
CA PHE A 22 -18.62 11.97 -0.05
C PHE A 22 -17.66 11.62 1.10
N PRO A 23 -18.16 11.31 2.30
CA PRO A 23 -17.32 10.93 3.45
C PRO A 23 -16.46 9.69 3.17
N THR A 24 -15.20 9.76 3.59
CA THR A 24 -14.21 8.67 3.45
C THR A 24 -13.46 8.42 4.74
N LYS A 25 -12.88 7.23 4.87
CA LYS A 25 -11.95 6.87 5.96
C LYS A 25 -10.64 6.31 5.40
N ARG A 26 -9.61 6.33 6.26
CA ARG A 26 -8.26 5.88 5.93
C ARG A 26 -7.83 4.70 6.79
N TYR A 27 -7.12 3.77 6.17
CA TYR A 27 -6.38 2.70 6.82
C TYR A 27 -4.90 2.95 6.58
N VAL A 28 -4.14 3.09 7.66
CA VAL A 28 -2.68 3.32 7.60
C VAL A 28 -1.98 2.07 8.11
N ARG A 29 -1.09 1.52 7.30
CA ARG A 29 -0.35 0.29 7.61
C ARG A 29 1.14 0.42 7.33
N CYS A 30 1.97 -0.27 8.08
CA CYS A 30 3.41 -0.36 7.83
C CYS A 30 3.86 -1.79 7.54
N LEU A 31 4.95 -1.90 6.79
CA LEU A 31 5.62 -3.15 6.45
C LEU A 31 7.11 -2.88 6.25
N SER A 32 7.97 -3.83 6.60
CA SER A 32 9.41 -3.73 6.32
C SER A 32 9.80 -4.60 5.12
N LEU A 33 10.62 -4.04 4.23
CA LEU A 33 11.33 -4.78 3.19
C LEU A 33 12.67 -5.29 3.72
N ARG A 34 13.20 -6.35 3.11
CA ARG A 34 14.55 -6.81 3.42
C ARG A 34 15.57 -5.71 3.07
N PRO A 35 16.64 -5.53 3.89
CA PRO A 35 17.60 -4.44 3.73
C PRO A 35 18.62 -4.68 2.59
N ASP A 36 18.13 -4.85 1.37
CA ASP A 36 18.94 -4.96 0.15
C ASP A 36 18.43 -3.95 -0.89
N SER A 37 19.32 -3.11 -1.42
CA SER A 37 18.98 -2.07 -2.39
C SER A 37 18.38 -2.62 -3.68
N ARG A 38 18.74 -3.84 -4.09
CA ARG A 38 18.18 -4.52 -5.27
C ARG A 38 16.75 -4.97 -5.00
N ILE A 39 16.46 -5.43 -3.80
CA ILE A 39 15.10 -5.80 -3.36
C ILE A 39 14.21 -4.56 -3.38
N ILE A 40 14.68 -3.45 -2.81
CA ILE A 40 13.95 -2.19 -2.79
C ILE A 40 13.70 -1.67 -4.21
N ALA A 41 14.70 -1.73 -5.10
CA ALA A 41 14.58 -1.30 -6.49
C ALA A 41 13.58 -2.16 -7.27
N GLU A 42 13.60 -3.49 -7.08
CA GLU A 42 12.66 -4.38 -7.75
C GLU A 42 11.24 -4.21 -7.20
N TYR A 43 11.08 -4.06 -5.87
CA TYR A 43 9.77 -3.80 -5.26
C TYR A 43 9.13 -2.52 -5.82
N ARG A 44 9.92 -1.44 -5.95
CA ARG A 44 9.51 -0.20 -6.63
C ARG A 44 9.12 -0.44 -8.08
N ARG A 45 9.93 -1.18 -8.83
CA ARG A 45 9.64 -1.50 -10.23
C ARG A 45 8.33 -2.28 -10.35
N ARG A 46 8.09 -3.28 -9.49
CA ARG A 46 6.86 -4.08 -9.51
C ARG A 46 5.61 -3.27 -9.19
N HIS A 47 5.72 -2.27 -8.32
CA HIS A 47 4.61 -1.34 -8.02
C HIS A 47 4.51 -0.16 -8.99
N SER A 48 5.42 -0.03 -9.95
CA SER A 48 5.39 1.07 -10.90
C SER A 48 4.28 0.91 -11.94
N ARG A 49 3.76 2.03 -12.42
CA ARG A 49 2.73 2.09 -13.46
C ARG A 49 3.19 1.34 -14.71
N GLY A 50 2.36 0.42 -15.20
CA GLY A 50 2.64 -0.41 -16.38
C GLY A 50 3.43 -1.69 -16.10
N VAL A 51 3.93 -1.87 -14.88
CA VAL A 51 4.55 -3.15 -14.43
C VAL A 51 3.64 -3.88 -13.46
N ILE A 52 2.97 -3.17 -12.56
CA ILE A 52 1.97 -3.76 -11.66
C ILE A 52 0.88 -4.48 -12.46
N TRP A 53 0.46 -5.64 -11.98
CA TRP A 53 -0.52 -6.47 -12.69
C TRP A 53 -1.90 -5.81 -12.71
N PRO A 54 -2.55 -5.68 -13.88
CA PRO A 54 -3.83 -5.01 -13.99
C PRO A 54 -4.93 -5.69 -13.17
N GLU A 55 -4.90 -7.02 -13.03
CA GLU A 55 -5.86 -7.80 -12.24
C GLU A 55 -5.77 -7.48 -10.75
N VAL A 56 -4.55 -7.17 -10.26
CA VAL A 56 -4.33 -6.75 -8.89
C VAL A 56 -5.02 -5.41 -8.63
N LEU A 57 -4.76 -4.43 -9.50
CA LEU A 57 -5.39 -3.11 -9.43
C LEU A 57 -6.91 -3.19 -9.55
N GLU A 58 -7.41 -4.02 -10.46
CA GLU A 58 -8.85 -4.18 -10.67
C GLU A 58 -9.52 -4.84 -9.47
N GLY A 59 -8.92 -5.88 -8.89
CA GLY A 59 -9.46 -6.50 -7.70
C GLY A 59 -9.55 -5.52 -6.53
N ILE A 60 -8.49 -4.75 -6.28
CA ILE A 60 -8.46 -3.69 -5.24
C ILE A 60 -9.62 -2.70 -5.44
N ARG A 61 -9.84 -2.22 -6.66
CA ARG A 61 -10.95 -1.31 -6.97
C ARG A 61 -12.31 -1.96 -6.78
N SER A 62 -12.46 -3.21 -7.24
CA SER A 62 -13.74 -3.93 -7.25
C SER A 62 -14.30 -4.24 -5.87
N VAL A 63 -13.44 -4.23 -4.84
CA VAL A 63 -13.84 -4.42 -3.44
C VAL A 63 -14.16 -3.10 -2.73
N GLY A 64 -14.00 -1.95 -3.39
CA GLY A 64 -14.40 -0.64 -2.87
C GLY A 64 -13.27 0.27 -2.40
N VAL A 65 -12.00 -0.07 -2.70
CA VAL A 65 -10.86 0.83 -2.43
C VAL A 65 -10.85 1.97 -3.44
N LEU A 66 -10.83 3.21 -2.93
CA LEU A 66 -10.91 4.43 -3.73
C LEU A 66 -9.53 4.98 -4.11
N GLY A 67 -8.57 4.82 -3.21
CA GLY A 67 -7.19 5.29 -3.34
C GLY A 67 -6.25 4.45 -2.50
N MET A 68 -5.02 4.29 -2.96
CA MET A 68 -3.96 3.59 -2.23
C MET A 68 -2.61 4.20 -2.60
N ASP A 69 -1.92 4.71 -1.59
CA ASP A 69 -0.55 5.20 -1.69
C ASP A 69 0.37 4.33 -0.85
N ILE A 70 1.59 4.08 -1.34
CA ILE A 70 2.65 3.43 -0.57
C ILE A 70 3.86 4.36 -0.56
N TYR A 71 4.18 4.87 0.62
CA TYR A 71 5.38 5.65 0.89
C TYR A 71 6.48 4.73 1.40
N ILE A 72 7.74 5.12 1.24
CA ILE A 72 8.88 4.34 1.74
C ILE A 72 9.96 5.26 2.32
N HIS A 73 10.48 4.89 3.48
CA HIS A 73 11.66 5.49 4.11
C HIS A 73 12.62 4.38 4.52
N GLY A 74 13.84 4.39 3.95
CA GLY A 74 14.76 3.26 4.08
C GLY A 74 14.12 1.97 3.55
N THR A 75 13.89 1.00 4.43
CA THR A 75 13.19 -0.26 4.15
C THR A 75 11.73 -0.27 4.59
N THR A 76 11.27 0.73 5.34
CA THR A 76 9.92 0.75 5.90
C THR A 76 8.95 1.38 4.92
N LEU A 77 7.92 0.60 4.56
CA LEU A 77 6.77 1.03 3.80
C LEU A 77 5.68 1.58 4.72
N THR A 78 4.96 2.59 4.25
CA THR A 78 3.71 3.06 4.83
C THR A 78 2.65 3.10 3.75
N MET A 79 1.68 2.20 3.82
CA MET A 79 0.50 2.19 2.97
C MET A 79 -0.60 3.05 3.59
N ILE A 80 -1.19 3.93 2.79
CA ILE A 80 -2.42 4.66 3.12
C ILE A 80 -3.48 4.21 2.11
N MET A 81 -4.54 3.57 2.59
CA MET A 81 -5.69 3.16 1.79
C MET A 81 -6.90 4.01 2.15
N GLU A 82 -7.63 4.47 1.15
CA GLU A 82 -8.84 5.29 1.28
C GLU A 82 -10.07 4.52 0.80
N THR A 83 -11.14 4.57 1.58
CA THR A 83 -12.43 3.92 1.28
C THR A 83 -13.60 4.82 1.67
N ALA A 84 -14.81 4.49 1.22
CA ALA A 84 -16.02 5.15 1.72
C ALA A 84 -16.21 4.89 3.23
N SER A 85 -16.84 5.83 3.95
CA SER A 85 -16.98 5.73 5.41
C SER A 85 -17.72 4.47 5.89
N ASP A 86 -18.66 3.97 5.10
CA ASP A 86 -19.47 2.77 5.35
C ASP A 86 -18.79 1.45 4.92
N PHE A 87 -17.57 1.51 4.38
CA PHE A 87 -16.82 0.34 3.92
C PHE A 87 -16.60 -0.70 5.03
N ASP A 88 -16.98 -1.96 4.77
CA ASP A 88 -16.69 -3.10 5.64
C ASP A 88 -15.33 -3.71 5.29
N TRP A 89 -14.37 -3.56 6.20
CA TRP A 89 -12.99 -4.00 6.01
C TRP A 89 -12.88 -5.53 5.85
N ASP A 90 -13.46 -6.29 6.76
CA ASP A 90 -13.25 -7.74 6.82
C ASP A 90 -13.91 -8.41 5.61
N THR A 91 -15.13 -8.01 5.29
CA THR A 91 -15.85 -8.50 4.10
C THR A 91 -15.08 -8.17 2.82
N ALA A 92 -14.58 -6.93 2.66
CA ALA A 92 -13.88 -6.52 1.46
C ALA A 92 -12.54 -7.25 1.27
N MET A 93 -11.75 -7.42 2.34
CA MET A 93 -10.46 -8.10 2.26
C MET A 93 -10.62 -9.61 2.08
N ALA A 94 -11.62 -10.24 2.72
CA ALA A 94 -11.96 -11.63 2.48
C ALA A 94 -12.35 -11.87 1.02
N ARG A 95 -13.16 -10.97 0.45
CA ARG A 95 -13.49 -11.02 -0.99
C ARG A 95 -12.25 -10.82 -1.86
N LEU A 96 -11.41 -9.83 -1.56
CA LEU A 96 -10.20 -9.53 -2.33
C LEU A 96 -9.28 -10.76 -2.44
N ALA A 97 -9.07 -11.48 -1.33
CA ALA A 97 -8.24 -12.68 -1.31
C ALA A 97 -8.69 -13.78 -2.28
N THR A 98 -9.96 -13.77 -2.70
CA THR A 98 -10.52 -14.75 -3.65
C THR A 98 -10.49 -14.31 -5.11
N LEU A 99 -10.13 -13.05 -5.38
CA LEU A 99 -10.13 -12.52 -6.74
C LEU A 99 -8.90 -12.97 -7.53
N PRO A 100 -8.97 -13.00 -8.87
CA PRO A 100 -7.88 -13.48 -9.72
C PRO A 100 -6.54 -12.81 -9.41
N ARG A 101 -5.50 -13.64 -9.30
CA ARG A 101 -4.10 -13.24 -9.13
C ARG A 101 -3.76 -12.47 -7.85
N GLN A 102 -4.69 -12.27 -6.93
CA GLN A 102 -4.44 -11.56 -5.67
C GLN A 102 -3.51 -12.37 -4.76
N GLN A 103 -3.79 -13.65 -4.58
CA GLN A 103 -2.92 -14.54 -3.81
C GLN A 103 -1.55 -14.71 -4.48
N GLU A 104 -1.51 -14.89 -5.80
CA GLU A 104 -0.25 -15.01 -6.56
C GLU A 104 0.61 -13.74 -6.42
N TRP A 105 -0.02 -12.57 -6.49
CA TRP A 105 0.67 -11.30 -6.27
C TRP A 105 1.21 -11.18 -4.85
N GLU A 106 0.41 -11.55 -3.85
CA GLU A 106 0.79 -11.51 -2.44
C GLU A 106 1.96 -12.47 -2.13
N ASP A 107 1.93 -13.68 -2.68
CA ASP A 107 3.01 -14.66 -2.55
C ASP A 107 4.30 -14.16 -3.20
N PHE A 108 4.19 -13.59 -4.41
CA PHE A 108 5.31 -13.00 -5.11
C PHE A 108 5.88 -11.78 -4.36
N MET A 109 5.03 -10.94 -3.78
CA MET A 109 5.48 -9.80 -2.98
C MET A 109 6.15 -10.22 -1.66
N ALA A 110 5.75 -11.35 -1.08
CA ALA A 110 6.34 -11.90 0.14
C ALA A 110 7.85 -12.16 0.00
N GLU A 111 8.33 -12.42 -1.22
CA GLU A 111 9.76 -12.63 -1.51
C GLU A 111 10.63 -11.39 -1.23
N PHE A 112 10.05 -10.19 -1.18
CA PHE A 112 10.76 -8.94 -0.94
C PHE A 112 10.66 -8.47 0.52
N GLN A 113 9.63 -8.94 1.22
CA GLN A 113 9.25 -8.46 2.55
C GLN A 113 10.11 -9.12 3.62
N ASP A 114 10.39 -8.37 4.69
CA ASP A 114 11.09 -8.83 5.89
C ASP A 114 10.07 -9.33 6.91
N VAL A 115 9.47 -10.47 6.58
CA VAL A 115 8.38 -11.09 7.33
C VAL A 115 8.66 -12.58 7.46
N VAL A 116 8.15 -13.20 8.53
CA VAL A 116 8.36 -14.63 8.76
C VAL A 116 7.70 -15.43 7.63
N THR A 117 8.41 -16.44 7.12
CA THR A 117 7.86 -17.33 6.11
C THR A 117 6.54 -17.94 6.60
N GLY A 118 5.46 -17.74 5.84
CA GLY A 118 4.12 -18.22 6.19
C GLY A 118 3.24 -17.20 6.93
N SER A 119 3.72 -15.97 7.18
CA SER A 119 2.88 -14.89 7.72
C SER A 119 1.70 -14.57 6.80
N THR A 120 0.53 -14.39 7.40
CA THR A 120 -0.67 -13.89 6.74
C THR A 120 -0.51 -12.41 6.33
N PRO A 121 -1.29 -11.91 5.36
CA PRO A 121 -1.26 -10.48 5.00
C PRO A 121 -1.49 -9.52 6.18
N ALA A 122 -2.31 -9.91 7.15
CA ALA A 122 -2.58 -9.13 8.36
C ALA A 122 -1.38 -9.08 9.32
N GLU A 123 -0.54 -10.11 9.33
CA GLU A 123 0.71 -10.14 10.10
C GLU A 123 1.85 -9.40 9.39
N LYS A 124 1.78 -9.30 8.05
CA LYS A 124 2.76 -8.59 7.23
C LYS A 124 2.56 -7.07 7.27
N TRP A 125 1.33 -6.62 7.00
CA TRP A 125 0.97 -5.21 7.03
C TRP A 125 0.36 -4.86 8.39
N LEU A 126 1.16 -4.25 9.25
CA LEU A 126 0.78 -3.92 10.62
C LEU A 126 -0.05 -2.61 10.64
N PRO A 127 -1.18 -2.56 11.37
CA PRO A 127 -1.94 -1.33 11.51
C PRO A 127 -1.15 -0.26 12.27
N MET A 128 -1.26 1.00 11.84
CA MET A 128 -0.67 2.15 12.53
C MET A 128 -1.75 2.93 13.29
N GLU A 129 -1.41 3.38 14.51
CA GLU A 129 -2.26 4.23 15.32
C GLU A 129 -2.19 5.69 14.87
N ARG A 130 -3.35 6.34 14.68
CA ARG A 130 -3.43 7.79 14.49
C ARG A 130 -3.37 8.51 15.83
N MET A 131 -2.16 8.75 16.33
CA MET A 131 -1.92 9.42 17.62
C MET A 131 -2.21 10.94 17.62
N PHE A 132 -2.27 11.58 16.45
CA PHE A 132 -2.51 13.02 16.29
C PHE A 132 -3.25 13.32 14.97
N TYR A 133 -4.10 14.35 14.98
CA TYR A 133 -4.72 14.95 13.79
C TYR A 133 -5.09 16.41 14.09
N LEU A 134 -5.03 17.29 13.07
CA LEU A 134 -5.19 18.74 13.21
C LEU A 134 -6.54 19.27 12.69
N TYR A 135 -7.41 18.42 12.13
CA TYR A 135 -8.70 18.87 11.59
C TYR A 135 -9.52 19.57 12.67
N ASP A 136 -10.28 20.58 12.28
CA ASP A 136 -11.18 21.30 13.19
C ASP A 136 -12.09 20.30 13.90
N PRO A 137 -12.32 20.44 15.23
CA PRO A 137 -13.34 19.64 15.89
C PRO A 137 -14.69 20.00 15.26
N ASP A 138 -15.42 18.97 14.80
CA ASP A 138 -16.84 19.12 14.47
C ASP A 138 -17.62 19.76 15.64
#